data_AF-R7HCI6-F1
#
_entry.id   AF-R7HCI6-F1
#
_cell.length_a   1.000
_cell.length_b   1.000
_cell.length_c   1.000
_cell.angle_alpha   90.00
_cell.angle_beta   90.00
_cell.angle_gamma   90.00
#
_symmetry.space_group_name_H-M   'P 1'
#
loop_
_entity.id
_entity.type
_entity.pdbx_description
1 polymer ?
#
loop_
_entity_poly.entity_id
_entity_poly.type
_entity_poly.pdbx_seq_one_letter_code
_entity_poly.pdbx_strand_id
1 'polypeptide(L)'
;MYIFFGIFILICIFFAVFFHRHRKRIIQKIRNMSPCAQKKLLDELMQPFGFLSCPQQNIITSDIDSWQRTFGYTRLFDYSAPHFKMVFDCEPVYFDYDNKTWLIEFWKGQYGISCGAEIGIYRADTILSPDRLTNARFESISNSLMLPLSMQLFYQGRPLFCIGQTHWWLTGFRPGFFAYPQDLSLRISITFLDREMADSFADALIAKGYCPYDIELCSASVAFTFGIPHSFQPRCKRPFVTCMAQRVNRIYCRIFNKITRPFAGCYEQILYLYFYLPFAFRRLLRMKRHKTQKFHRCRR
;
A
#
# COMPACT_ATOMS: atom_id res chain seq x y z
N MET A 1 0.74 24.02 48.79
CA MET A 1 1.37 23.26 47.68
C MET A 1 1.13 21.74 47.79
N TYR A 2 1.25 21.12 48.97
CA TYR A 2 1.06 19.67 49.14
C TYR A 2 -0.35 19.13 48.81
N ILE A 3 -1.41 19.91 49.07
CA ILE A 3 -2.81 19.51 48.74
C ILE A 3 -3.01 19.42 47.22
N PHE A 4 -2.54 20.40 46.46
CA PHE A 4 -2.61 20.38 44.99
C PHE A 4 -1.79 19.22 44.40
N PHE A 5 -0.63 18.92 44.99
CA PHE A 5 0.17 17.76 44.60
C PHE A 5 -0.54 16.43 44.90
N GLY A 6 -1.19 16.30 46.06
CA GLY A 6 -1.99 15.12 46.41
C GLY A 6 -3.19 14.92 45.47
N ILE A 7 -3.93 15.99 45.15
CA ILE A 7 -5.04 15.96 44.19
C ILE A 7 -4.53 15.54 42.80
N PHE A 8 -3.39 16.10 42.35
CA PHE A 8 -2.78 15.73 41.09
C PHE A 8 -2.44 14.23 41.03
N ILE A 9 -1.84 13.67 42.09
CA ILE A 9 -1.53 12.23 42.16
C ILE A 9 -2.81 11.39 42.10
N LEU A 10 -3.85 11.75 42.86
CA LEU A 10 -5.13 11.04 42.84
C LEU A 10 -5.76 11.04 41.45
N ILE A 11 -5.71 12.18 40.75
CA ILE A 11 -6.15 12.30 39.37
C ILE A 11 -5.33 11.39 38.44
N CYS A 12 -4.00 11.37 38.57
CA CYS A 12 -3.13 10.49 37.79
C CYS A 12 -3.44 9.00 38.03
N ILE A 13 -3.66 8.60 39.29
CA ILE A 13 -4.04 7.22 39.65
C ILE A 13 -5.40 6.87 39.05
N PHE A 14 -6.39 7.74 39.18
CA PHE A 14 -7.72 7.55 38.59
C PHE A 14 -7.64 7.34 37.08
N PHE A 15 -6.92 8.21 36.36
CA PHE A 15 -6.72 8.05 34.93
C PHE A 15 -5.96 6.76 34.60
N ALA A 16 -4.91 6.41 35.35
CA ALA A 16 -4.16 5.17 35.12
C ALA A 16 -5.06 3.92 35.25
N VAL A 17 -5.89 3.85 36.30
CA VAL A 17 -6.85 2.76 36.51
C VAL A 17 -7.91 2.74 35.41
N PHE A 18 -8.45 3.92 35.05
CA PHE A 18 -9.43 4.06 33.98
C PHE A 18 -8.87 3.56 32.63
N PHE A 19 -7.70 4.04 32.21
CA PHE A 19 -7.05 3.63 30.97
C PHE A 19 -6.68 2.14 30.98
N HIS A 20 -6.25 1.59 32.12
CA HIS A 20 -5.98 0.16 32.27
C HIS A 20 -7.24 -0.69 32.10
N ARG A 21 -8.35 -0.31 32.74
CA ARG A 21 -9.64 -1.01 32.60
C ARG A 21 -10.20 -0.88 31.19
N HIS A 22 -10.15 0.31 30.61
CA HIS A 22 -10.56 0.57 29.23
C HIS A 22 -9.77 -0.30 28.24
N ARG A 23 -8.45 -0.35 28.39
CA ARG A 23 -7.56 -1.21 27.61
C ARG A 23 -7.95 -2.69 27.72
N LYS A 24 -8.13 -3.21 28.93
CA LYS A 24 -8.54 -4.61 29.13
C LYS A 24 -9.89 -4.93 28.49
N ARG A 25 -10.87 -4.04 28.62
CA ARG A 25 -12.20 -4.20 28.01
C ARG A 25 -12.13 -4.28 26.49
N ILE A 26 -11.34 -3.42 25.84
CA ILE A 26 -11.16 -3.47 24.38
C ILE A 26 -10.47 -4.77 23.95
N ILE A 27 -9.44 -5.19 24.68
CA ILE A 27 -8.74 -6.43 24.36
C ILE A 27 -9.71 -7.62 24.41
N GLN A 28 -10.50 -7.72 25.47
CA GLN A 28 -11.53 -8.75 25.60
C GLN A 28 -12.58 -8.64 24.49
N LYS A 29 -13.03 -7.42 24.17
CA LYS A 29 -14.00 -7.20 23.10
C LYS A 29 -13.50 -7.77 21.76
N ILE A 30 -12.26 -7.48 21.37
CA ILE A 30 -11.69 -7.97 20.10
C ILE A 30 -11.51 -9.49 20.13
N ARG A 31 -10.97 -10.04 21.23
CA ARG A 31 -10.77 -11.49 21.38
C ARG A 31 -12.08 -12.29 21.35
N ASN A 32 -13.17 -11.69 21.80
CA ASN A 32 -14.49 -12.31 21.77
C ASN A 32 -15.21 -12.15 20.41
N MET A 33 -14.68 -11.38 19.47
CA MET A 33 -15.21 -11.32 18.10
C MET A 33 -14.76 -12.53 17.31
N SER A 34 -15.66 -13.09 16.49
CA SER A 34 -15.27 -14.11 15.52
C SER A 34 -14.33 -13.50 14.46
N PRO A 35 -13.42 -14.29 13.86
CA PRO A 35 -12.53 -13.82 12.79
C PRO A 35 -13.28 -13.18 11.62
N CYS A 36 -14.45 -13.73 11.26
CA CYS A 36 -15.32 -13.17 10.21
C CYS A 36 -15.85 -11.78 10.59
N ALA A 37 -16.28 -11.59 11.84
CA ALA A 37 -16.75 -10.29 12.32
C ALA A 37 -15.62 -9.26 12.37
N GLN A 38 -14.42 -9.66 12.79
CA GLN A 38 -13.23 -8.79 12.77
C GLN A 38 -12.89 -8.34 11.34
N LYS A 39 -12.83 -9.29 10.40
CA LYS A 39 -12.55 -8.99 8.98
C LYS A 39 -13.59 -8.03 8.41
N LYS A 40 -14.87 -8.35 8.57
CA LYS A 40 -15.98 -7.53 8.05
C LYS A 40 -15.92 -6.10 8.58
N LEU A 41 -15.76 -5.94 9.90
CA LEU A 41 -15.66 -4.62 10.51
C LEU A 41 -14.44 -3.84 9.99
N LEU A 42 -13.30 -4.51 9.82
CA LEU A 42 -12.12 -3.86 9.28
C LEU A 42 -12.32 -3.43 7.82
N ASP A 43 -12.86 -4.31 6.97
CA ASP A 43 -13.15 -3.99 5.58
C ASP A 43 -14.10 -2.79 5.48
N GLU A 44 -15.17 -2.75 6.29
CA GLU A 44 -16.10 -1.60 6.34
C GLU A 44 -15.40 -0.28 6.74
N LEU A 45 -14.39 -0.34 7.61
CA LEU A 45 -13.60 0.83 8.01
C LEU A 45 -12.59 1.26 6.93
N MET A 46 -12.12 0.32 6.11
CA MET A 46 -11.06 0.53 5.13
C MET A 46 -11.58 0.84 3.72
N GLN A 47 -12.76 0.35 3.37
CA GLN A 47 -13.41 0.57 2.07
C GLN A 47 -13.53 2.06 1.69
N PRO A 48 -13.82 3.01 2.60
CA PRO A 48 -13.80 4.45 2.29
C PRO A 48 -12.47 4.97 1.75
N PHE A 49 -11.37 4.28 2.07
CA PHE A 49 -10.02 4.59 1.63
C PHE A 49 -9.59 3.75 0.41
N GLY A 50 -10.45 2.87 -0.10
CA GLY A 50 -10.16 2.02 -1.26
C GLY A 50 -9.33 0.78 -0.92
N PHE A 51 -9.41 0.29 0.32
CA PHE A 51 -8.63 -0.86 0.77
C PHE A 51 -9.49 -1.93 1.44
N LEU A 52 -9.00 -3.16 1.38
CA LEU A 52 -9.55 -4.37 1.97
C LEU A 52 -8.48 -5.12 2.74
N SER A 53 -8.92 -6.05 3.57
CA SER A 53 -8.04 -6.84 4.42
C SER A 53 -7.85 -8.27 3.87
N CYS A 54 -6.64 -8.82 3.94
CA CYS A 54 -6.28 -10.15 3.42
C CYS A 54 -5.73 -11.10 4.52
N PRO A 55 -6.62 -11.68 5.38
CA PRO A 55 -6.27 -12.42 6.60
C PRO A 55 -5.12 -13.40 6.46
N GLN A 56 -5.11 -14.16 5.38
CA GLN A 56 -4.18 -15.24 5.08
C GLN A 56 -2.73 -14.74 4.99
N GLN A 57 -2.53 -13.50 4.55
CA GLN A 57 -1.22 -12.90 4.33
C GLN A 57 -0.87 -11.85 5.40
N ASN A 58 -1.79 -11.57 6.33
CA ASN A 58 -1.62 -10.55 7.37
C ASN A 58 -1.28 -9.15 6.81
N ILE A 59 -1.96 -8.77 5.71
CA ILE A 59 -1.78 -7.49 5.01
C ILE A 59 -3.10 -6.79 4.70
N ILE A 60 -2.98 -5.53 4.35
CA ILE A 60 -3.99 -4.73 3.68
C ILE A 60 -3.70 -4.73 2.18
N THR A 61 -4.74 -4.86 1.36
CA THR A 61 -4.69 -4.79 -0.11
C THR A 61 -5.70 -3.76 -0.62
N SER A 62 -5.60 -3.40 -1.88
CA SER A 62 -6.50 -2.49 -2.59
C SER A 62 -7.85 -3.14 -2.85
N ASP A 63 -8.87 -2.29 -2.93
CA ASP A 63 -10.18 -2.63 -3.47
C ASP A 63 -10.18 -2.39 -5.00
N ILE A 64 -10.75 -3.32 -5.76
CA ILE A 64 -10.93 -3.20 -7.21
C ILE A 64 -11.76 -1.96 -7.54
N ASP A 65 -12.77 -1.66 -6.72
CA ASP A 65 -13.69 -0.53 -6.88
C ASP A 65 -13.23 0.74 -6.14
N SER A 66 -11.94 0.81 -5.81
CA SER A 66 -11.37 1.97 -5.13
C SER A 66 -11.52 3.26 -5.95
N TRP A 67 -11.86 4.36 -5.26
CA TRP A 67 -12.07 5.66 -5.90
C TRP A 67 -10.81 6.21 -6.57
N GLN A 68 -9.63 5.72 -6.16
CA GLN A 68 -8.33 5.99 -6.78
C GLN A 68 -8.35 5.74 -8.29
N ARG A 69 -9.19 4.82 -8.76
CA ARG A 69 -9.38 4.53 -10.18
C ARG A 69 -9.76 5.76 -11.01
N THR A 70 -10.52 6.70 -10.43
CA THR A 70 -10.99 7.91 -11.12
C THR A 70 -9.91 8.97 -11.33
N PHE A 71 -8.80 8.88 -10.59
CA PHE A 71 -7.70 9.85 -10.70
C PHE A 71 -6.73 9.49 -11.83
N GLY A 72 -6.60 8.19 -12.15
CA GLY A 72 -5.56 7.70 -13.04
C GLY A 72 -4.17 7.90 -12.41
N TYR A 73 -3.14 7.89 -13.24
CA TYR A 73 -1.76 8.09 -12.80
C TYR A 73 -1.07 9.24 -13.54
N THR A 74 -0.26 9.99 -12.78
CA THR A 74 0.71 10.95 -13.29
C THR A 74 1.97 10.86 -12.43
N ARG A 75 3.14 11.09 -13.05
CA ARG A 75 4.45 11.08 -12.37
C ARG A 75 4.56 12.05 -11.19
N LEU A 76 3.66 13.03 -11.10
CA LEU A 76 3.56 13.94 -9.96
C LEU A 76 3.23 13.22 -8.65
N PHE A 77 2.51 12.10 -8.71
CA PHE A 77 2.18 11.29 -7.55
C PHE A 77 3.46 10.86 -6.81
N ASP A 78 4.39 10.26 -7.53
CA ASP A 78 5.68 9.80 -7.02
C ASP A 78 6.53 10.90 -6.40
N TYR A 79 6.56 12.09 -7.03
CA TYR A 79 7.31 13.22 -6.50
C TYR A 79 6.68 13.81 -5.24
N SER A 80 5.38 13.65 -5.06
CA SER A 80 4.67 14.12 -3.87
C SER A 80 4.79 13.17 -2.68
N ALA A 81 5.12 11.89 -2.92
CA ALA A 81 5.14 10.81 -1.93
C ALA A 81 5.89 11.15 -0.60
N PRO A 82 7.08 11.79 -0.60
CA PRO A 82 7.77 12.14 0.63
C PRO A 82 6.99 13.10 1.55
N HIS A 83 6.14 13.96 1.00
CA HIS A 83 5.28 14.87 1.79
C HIS A 83 4.20 14.11 2.56
N PHE A 84 3.78 12.95 2.04
CA PHE A 84 2.84 12.04 2.68
C PHE A 84 3.52 10.95 3.51
N LYS A 85 4.82 11.13 3.82
CA LYS A 85 5.65 10.15 4.55
C LYS A 85 5.75 8.79 3.85
N MET A 86 5.55 8.77 2.54
CA MET A 86 5.79 7.61 1.69
C MET A 86 7.21 7.70 1.12
N VAL A 87 7.98 6.64 1.32
CA VAL A 87 9.37 6.51 0.87
C VAL A 87 9.51 5.14 0.25
N PHE A 88 9.49 5.10 -1.08
CA PHE A 88 9.56 3.89 -1.87
C PHE A 88 10.54 4.04 -3.02
N ASP A 89 10.94 2.90 -3.59
CA ASP A 89 11.48 2.85 -4.94
C ASP A 89 10.32 2.62 -5.93
N CYS A 90 10.36 3.28 -7.09
CA CYS A 90 9.41 3.10 -8.19
C CYS A 90 10.10 2.67 -9.49
N GLU A 91 9.39 1.91 -10.33
CA GLU A 91 9.87 1.44 -11.62
C GLU A 91 8.76 1.49 -12.67
N PRO A 92 8.63 2.61 -13.42
CA PRO A 92 7.63 2.75 -14.49
C PRO A 92 8.12 2.12 -15.79
N VAL A 93 7.41 1.11 -16.29
CA VAL A 93 7.69 0.43 -17.56
C VAL A 93 6.64 0.84 -18.60
N TYR A 94 7.10 1.51 -19.65
CA TYR A 94 6.27 1.96 -20.77
C TYR A 94 6.47 1.03 -21.96
N PHE A 95 5.38 0.64 -22.62
CA PHE A 95 5.42 -0.18 -23.83
C PHE A 95 4.17 0.07 -24.68
N ASP A 96 4.27 -0.19 -25.98
CA ASP A 96 3.18 -0.02 -26.92
C ASP A 96 2.53 -1.37 -27.23
N TYR A 97 1.20 -1.39 -27.26
CA TYR A 97 0.40 -2.57 -27.61
C TYR A 97 -1.00 -2.15 -28.05
N ASP A 98 -1.48 -2.73 -29.15
CA ASP A 98 -2.80 -2.44 -29.74
C ASP A 98 -3.05 -0.93 -29.98
N ASN A 99 -2.06 -0.26 -30.59
CA ASN A 99 -2.05 1.17 -30.90
C ASN A 99 -2.24 2.10 -29.68
N LYS A 100 -1.90 1.61 -28.49
CA LYS A 100 -2.03 2.34 -27.22
C LYS A 100 -0.72 2.26 -26.45
N THR A 101 -0.43 3.30 -25.68
CA THR A 101 0.72 3.31 -24.76
C THR A 101 0.29 2.76 -23.42
N TRP A 102 0.94 1.70 -22.95
CA TRP A 102 0.74 1.12 -21.64
C TRP A 102 1.82 1.58 -20.67
N LEU A 103 1.42 1.72 -19.41
CA LEU A 103 2.30 1.97 -18.28
C LEU A 103 1.98 0.93 -17.21
N ILE A 104 2.94 0.06 -16.93
CA ILE A 104 2.90 -0.76 -15.72
C ILE A 104 3.98 -0.22 -14.79
N GLU A 105 3.57 0.15 -13.58
CA GLU A 105 4.47 0.73 -12.60
C GLU A 105 4.49 -0.07 -11.31
N PHE A 106 5.70 -0.26 -10.81
CA PHE A 106 5.99 -1.05 -9.63
C PHE A 106 6.49 -0.14 -8.52
N TRP A 107 5.98 -0.34 -7.31
CA TRP A 107 6.47 0.36 -6.13
C TRP A 107 6.82 -0.62 -5.01
N LYS A 108 7.89 -0.33 -4.26
CA LYS A 108 8.24 -1.05 -3.02
C LYS A 108 8.84 -0.11 -1.99
N GLY A 109 8.36 -0.15 -0.75
CA GLY A 109 8.88 0.75 0.28
C GLY A 109 8.08 0.87 1.55
N GLN A 110 8.21 2.05 2.18
CA GLN A 110 7.57 2.44 3.41
C GLN A 110 6.46 3.47 3.15
N TYR A 111 5.25 3.15 3.58
CA TYR A 111 4.02 3.93 3.45
C TYR A 111 3.55 4.35 4.84
N GLY A 112 4.23 5.32 5.45
CA GLY A 112 3.97 5.72 6.82
C GLY A 112 4.28 4.60 7.82
N ILE A 113 3.25 4.05 8.47
CA ILE A 113 3.40 2.94 9.43
C ILE A 113 3.45 1.56 8.77
N SER A 114 3.26 1.48 7.46
CA SER A 114 3.20 0.21 6.73
C SER A 114 4.40 0.06 5.81
N CYS A 115 4.92 -1.15 5.68
CA CYS A 115 5.84 -1.52 4.60
C CYS A 115 5.06 -2.31 3.55
N GLY A 116 5.31 -2.07 2.26
CA GLY A 116 4.52 -2.71 1.22
C GLY A 116 5.07 -2.56 -0.19
N ALA A 117 4.25 -3.03 -1.11
CA ALA A 117 4.48 -2.95 -2.54
C ALA A 117 3.18 -2.79 -3.31
N GLU A 118 3.29 -2.30 -4.54
CA GLU A 118 2.18 -2.03 -5.44
C GLU A 118 2.55 -2.36 -6.89
N ILE A 119 1.56 -2.80 -7.65
CA ILE A 119 1.61 -2.95 -9.10
C ILE A 119 0.42 -2.21 -9.69
N GLY A 120 0.65 -1.15 -10.44
CA GLY A 120 -0.40 -0.36 -11.10
C GLY A 120 -0.33 -0.52 -12.62
N ILE A 121 -1.48 -0.71 -13.26
CA ILE A 121 -1.61 -0.82 -14.71
C ILE A 121 -2.45 0.34 -15.21
N TYR A 122 -1.86 1.10 -16.13
CA TYR A 122 -2.48 2.28 -16.72
C TYR A 122 -2.25 2.29 -18.22
N ARG A 123 -3.06 3.08 -18.93
CA ARG A 123 -3.00 3.18 -20.38
C ARG A 123 -3.34 4.59 -20.85
N ALA A 124 -2.71 5.00 -21.95
CA ALA A 124 -3.15 6.11 -22.76
C ALA A 124 -3.70 5.57 -24.09
N ASP A 125 -4.83 6.10 -24.56
CA ASP A 125 -5.51 5.62 -25.78
C ASP A 125 -4.81 6.03 -27.08
N THR A 126 -3.59 6.57 -27.00
CA THR A 126 -2.76 6.93 -28.15
C THR A 126 -1.31 6.48 -27.92
N ILE A 127 -0.56 6.33 -29.00
CA ILE A 127 0.90 6.14 -28.95
C ILE A 127 1.57 7.46 -28.59
N LEU A 128 2.33 7.46 -27.50
CA LEU A 128 3.03 8.61 -26.96
C LEU A 128 4.50 8.57 -27.38
N SER A 129 5.03 9.72 -27.79
CA SER A 129 6.46 9.85 -28.02
C SER A 129 7.24 9.82 -26.68
N PRO A 130 8.52 9.40 -26.68
CA PRO A 130 9.32 9.31 -25.45
C PRO A 130 9.30 10.56 -24.57
N ASP A 131 9.34 11.76 -25.18
CA ASP A 131 9.32 13.05 -24.47
C ASP A 131 8.00 13.32 -23.74
N ARG A 132 6.90 12.69 -24.18
CA ARG A 132 5.56 12.88 -23.62
C ARG A 132 5.24 11.88 -22.51
N LEU A 133 5.91 10.72 -22.46
CA LEU A 133 5.63 9.66 -21.49
C LEU A 133 5.62 10.17 -20.04
N THR A 134 6.57 11.04 -19.69
CA THR A 134 6.74 11.47 -18.29
C THR A 134 5.74 12.53 -17.84
N ASN A 135 5.09 13.21 -18.79
CA ASN A 135 4.15 14.32 -18.54
C ASN A 135 2.70 13.94 -18.88
N ALA A 136 2.51 12.83 -19.60
CA ALA A 136 1.19 12.33 -19.94
C ALA A 136 0.43 11.85 -18.70
N ARG A 137 -0.90 11.97 -18.79
CA ARG A 137 -1.82 11.34 -17.86
C ARG A 137 -2.18 9.97 -18.40
N PHE A 138 -1.97 8.94 -17.60
CA PHE A 138 -2.43 7.59 -17.91
C PHE A 138 -3.71 7.29 -17.14
N GLU A 139 -4.66 6.65 -17.81
CA GLU A 139 -5.95 6.29 -17.23
C GLU A 139 -5.89 4.88 -16.67
N SER A 140 -6.67 4.64 -15.61
CA SER A 140 -6.83 3.30 -15.05
C SER A 140 -7.57 2.41 -16.05
N ILE A 141 -7.12 1.17 -16.21
CA ILE A 141 -7.71 0.23 -17.17
C ILE A 141 -9.14 -0.20 -16.80
N SER A 142 -9.92 -0.63 -17.79
CA SER A 142 -11.29 -1.15 -17.62
C SER A 142 -11.30 -2.55 -16.97
N ASN A 143 -12.47 -3.01 -16.50
CA ASN A 143 -12.59 -4.34 -15.89
C ASN A 143 -12.22 -5.48 -16.84
N SER A 144 -12.55 -5.33 -18.12
CA SER A 144 -12.27 -6.34 -19.15
C SER A 144 -10.78 -6.49 -19.48
N LEU A 145 -9.95 -5.52 -19.08
CA LEU A 145 -8.53 -5.49 -19.38
C LEU A 145 -7.65 -5.76 -18.15
N MET A 146 -8.26 -6.07 -17.00
CA MET A 146 -7.49 -6.40 -15.80
C MET A 146 -6.68 -7.67 -16.03
N LEU A 147 -5.43 -7.63 -15.59
CA LEU A 147 -4.49 -8.74 -15.75
C LEU A 147 -4.42 -9.54 -14.45
N PRO A 148 -4.26 -10.87 -14.51
CA PRO A 148 -3.79 -11.65 -13.37
C PRO A 148 -2.41 -11.16 -12.94
N LEU A 149 -2.35 -10.64 -11.72
CA LEU A 149 -1.14 -10.13 -11.09
C LEU A 149 -0.76 -11.02 -9.91
N SER A 150 0.54 -11.23 -9.71
CA SER A 150 1.08 -11.79 -8.48
C SER A 150 2.33 -11.06 -8.06
N MET A 151 2.47 -10.85 -6.75
CA MET A 151 3.69 -10.29 -6.18
C MET A 151 4.04 -10.94 -4.85
N GLN A 152 5.33 -11.10 -4.62
CA GLN A 152 5.90 -11.57 -3.36
C GLN A 152 6.96 -10.58 -2.90
N LEU A 153 6.70 -9.93 -1.76
CA LEU A 153 7.61 -8.96 -1.18
C LEU A 153 8.56 -9.65 -0.21
N PHE A 154 9.85 -9.38 -0.33
CA PHE A 154 10.89 -9.87 0.56
C PHE A 154 11.56 -8.71 1.30
N TYR A 155 11.98 -8.98 2.53
CA TYR A 155 12.85 -8.12 3.32
C TYR A 155 14.13 -8.89 3.63
N GLN A 156 15.26 -8.41 3.12
CA GLN A 156 16.58 -9.04 3.33
C GLN A 156 16.55 -10.55 3.03
N GLY A 157 15.95 -10.92 1.89
CA GLY A 157 15.82 -12.30 1.42
C GLY A 157 14.73 -13.13 2.10
N ARG A 158 14.03 -12.61 3.12
CA ARG A 158 12.93 -13.32 3.80
C ARG A 158 11.57 -12.86 3.28
N PRO A 159 10.64 -13.78 2.95
CA PRO A 159 9.33 -13.39 2.45
C PRO A 159 8.51 -12.67 3.55
N LEU A 160 7.93 -11.52 3.21
CA LEU A 160 7.00 -10.77 4.06
C LEU A 160 5.55 -11.16 3.82
N PHE A 161 5.14 -11.29 2.55
CA PHE A 161 3.83 -11.74 2.11
C PHE A 161 3.87 -12.12 0.61
N CYS A 162 2.85 -12.85 0.16
CA CYS A 162 2.59 -13.14 -1.24
C CYS A 162 1.11 -12.91 -1.56
N ILE A 163 0.80 -12.19 -2.63
CA ILE A 163 -0.58 -11.95 -3.03
C ILE A 163 -0.70 -12.08 -4.55
N GLY A 164 -1.79 -12.66 -5.03
CA GLY A 164 -2.11 -12.68 -6.45
C GLY A 164 -3.60 -12.58 -6.69
N GLN A 165 -3.99 -11.69 -7.60
CA GLN A 165 -5.37 -11.39 -7.99
C GLN A 165 -5.40 -10.76 -9.38
N THR A 166 -6.49 -10.93 -10.10
CA THR A 166 -6.78 -10.14 -11.30
C THR A 166 -7.14 -8.72 -10.88
N HIS A 167 -6.28 -7.74 -11.20
CA HIS A 167 -6.43 -6.38 -10.70
C HIS A 167 -5.78 -5.36 -11.62
N TRP A 168 -6.28 -4.13 -11.60
CA TRP A 168 -5.63 -2.96 -12.24
C TRP A 168 -4.59 -2.26 -11.35
N TRP A 169 -4.62 -2.53 -10.05
CA TRP A 169 -3.80 -1.89 -9.01
C TRP A 169 -3.72 -2.83 -7.81
N LEU A 170 -2.82 -3.81 -7.88
CA LEU A 170 -2.62 -4.79 -6.81
C LEU A 170 -1.69 -4.20 -5.76
N THR A 171 -2.11 -4.15 -4.50
CA THR A 171 -1.29 -3.62 -3.40
C THR A 171 -1.18 -4.58 -2.24
N GLY A 172 -0.12 -4.44 -1.44
CA GLY A 172 0.11 -5.25 -0.27
C GLY A 172 0.87 -4.45 0.77
N PHE A 173 0.22 -4.17 1.90
CA PHE A 173 0.79 -3.36 2.98
C PHE A 173 0.74 -4.12 4.30
N ARG A 174 1.89 -4.20 4.96
CA ARG A 174 2.06 -4.76 6.30
C ARG A 174 2.28 -3.64 7.33
N PRO A 175 1.25 -3.31 8.13
CA PRO A 175 1.37 -2.33 9.20
C PRO A 175 2.38 -2.75 10.28
N GLY A 176 3.00 -1.75 10.91
CA GLY A 176 3.93 -1.96 12.03
C GLY A 176 5.30 -2.51 11.62
N PHE A 177 5.52 -2.76 10.33
CA PHE A 177 6.80 -3.20 9.79
C PHE A 177 7.54 -2.01 9.19
N PHE A 178 8.78 -1.79 9.64
CA PHE A 178 9.64 -0.72 9.14
C PHE A 178 10.73 -1.32 8.24
N ALA A 179 10.87 -0.78 7.04
CA ALA A 179 11.95 -1.13 6.13
C ALA A 179 12.48 0.10 5.37
N TYR A 180 13.74 0.04 4.97
CA TYR A 180 14.24 0.90 3.91
C TYR A 180 13.93 0.28 2.54
N PRO A 181 13.62 1.07 1.50
CA PRO A 181 13.31 0.52 0.16
C PRO A 181 14.41 -0.40 -0.41
N GLN A 182 15.67 -0.11 -0.07
CA GLN A 182 16.83 -0.89 -0.52
C GLN A 182 16.93 -2.26 0.15
N ASP A 183 16.31 -2.44 1.32
CA ASP A 183 16.24 -3.74 2.01
C ASP A 183 15.15 -4.64 1.43
N LEU A 184 14.33 -4.12 0.51
CA LEU A 184 13.18 -4.81 -0.07
C LEU A 184 13.47 -5.26 -1.50
N SER A 185 13.01 -6.47 -1.84
CA SER A 185 12.95 -6.97 -3.21
C SER A 185 11.56 -7.53 -3.49
N LEU A 186 11.04 -7.28 -4.69
CA LEU A 186 9.70 -7.66 -5.11
C LEU A 186 9.80 -8.66 -6.27
N ARG A 187 9.36 -9.90 -6.07
CA ARG A 187 9.16 -10.85 -7.17
C ARG A 187 7.78 -10.62 -7.76
N ILE A 188 7.70 -10.53 -9.08
CA ILE A 188 6.51 -10.13 -9.80
C ILE A 188 6.21 -11.19 -10.85
N SER A 189 4.94 -11.52 -11.04
CA SER A 189 4.44 -12.30 -12.16
C SER A 189 3.17 -11.66 -12.70
N ILE A 190 3.11 -11.47 -14.01
CA ILE A 190 1.98 -10.85 -14.71
C ILE A 190 1.59 -11.76 -15.86
N THR A 191 0.31 -12.11 -15.95
CA THR A 191 -0.24 -12.78 -17.14
C THR A 191 -0.95 -11.74 -18.00
N PHE A 192 -0.45 -11.54 -19.21
CA PHE A 192 -0.96 -10.58 -20.19
C PHE A 192 -2.12 -11.16 -21.01
N LEU A 193 -2.77 -10.30 -21.80
CA LEU A 193 -3.93 -10.66 -22.64
C LEU A 193 -3.55 -11.71 -23.68
N ASP A 194 -2.38 -11.56 -24.27
CA ASP A 194 -1.80 -12.45 -25.26
C ASP A 194 -0.27 -12.42 -25.21
N ARG A 195 0.33 -13.21 -26.10
CA ARG A 195 1.77 -13.32 -26.22
C ARG A 195 2.42 -12.02 -26.70
N GLU A 196 1.78 -11.29 -27.62
CA GLU A 196 2.31 -10.06 -28.19
C GLU A 196 2.49 -8.98 -27.11
N MET A 197 1.48 -8.81 -26.24
CA MET A 197 1.56 -7.87 -25.13
C MET A 197 2.66 -8.26 -24.13
N ALA A 198 2.83 -9.56 -23.88
CA ALA A 198 3.88 -10.08 -23.00
C ALA A 198 5.28 -9.83 -23.58
N ASP A 199 5.47 -10.05 -24.88
CA ASP A 199 6.73 -9.78 -25.59
C ASP A 199 7.05 -8.27 -25.56
N SER A 200 6.09 -7.40 -25.88
CA SER A 200 6.27 -5.93 -25.78
C SER A 200 6.68 -5.46 -24.38
N PHE A 201 6.11 -6.06 -23.33
CA PHE A 201 6.47 -5.73 -21.96
C PHE A 201 7.88 -6.25 -21.60
N ALA A 202 8.23 -7.47 -22.02
CA ALA A 202 9.57 -8.04 -21.80
C ALA A 202 10.65 -7.21 -22.49
N ASP A 203 10.42 -6.80 -23.74
CA ASP A 203 11.32 -5.92 -24.49
C ASP A 203 11.50 -4.57 -23.79
N ALA A 204 10.42 -4.00 -23.23
CA ALA A 204 10.49 -2.76 -22.46
C ALA A 204 11.26 -2.91 -21.14
N LEU A 205 11.20 -4.07 -20.47
CA LEU A 205 12.04 -4.38 -19.32
C LEU A 205 13.53 -4.45 -19.71
N ILE A 206 13.85 -5.12 -20.82
CA ILE A 206 15.22 -5.22 -21.33
C ILE A 206 15.75 -3.83 -21.70
N ALA A 207 14.99 -3.04 -22.45
CA ALA A 207 15.36 -1.68 -22.84
C ALA A 207 15.58 -0.75 -21.63
N LYS A 208 14.92 -1.02 -20.51
CA LYS A 208 15.10 -0.30 -19.25
C LYS A 208 16.36 -0.72 -18.49
N GLY A 209 16.95 -1.88 -18.81
CA GLY A 209 18.21 -2.36 -18.26
C GLY A 209 18.12 -3.64 -17.43
N TYR A 210 16.96 -4.32 -17.42
CA TYR A 210 16.87 -5.65 -16.83
C TYR A 210 17.62 -6.68 -17.68
N CYS A 211 18.27 -7.63 -17.00
CA CYS A 211 18.96 -8.72 -17.67
C CYS A 211 17.94 -9.69 -18.30
N PRO A 212 18.05 -10.03 -19.60
CA PRO A 212 17.13 -10.98 -20.24
C PRO A 212 17.08 -12.35 -19.55
N TYR A 213 18.18 -12.78 -18.93
CA TYR A 213 18.24 -14.06 -18.21
C TYR A 213 17.48 -14.05 -16.87
N ASP A 214 17.18 -12.87 -16.32
CA ASP A 214 16.40 -12.71 -15.08
C ASP A 214 14.90 -12.51 -15.36
N ILE A 215 14.51 -12.51 -16.64
CA ILE A 215 13.13 -12.36 -17.10
C ILE A 215 12.64 -13.73 -17.57
N GLU A 216 11.68 -14.29 -16.84
CA GLU A 216 11.01 -15.53 -17.20
C GLU A 216 9.79 -15.21 -18.06
N LEU A 217 9.78 -15.69 -19.30
CA LEU A 217 8.71 -15.44 -20.25
C LEU A 217 8.12 -16.78 -20.73
N CYS A 218 6.91 -17.10 -20.25
CA CYS A 218 6.22 -18.35 -20.54
C CYS A 218 4.81 -18.08 -21.07
N SER A 219 4.56 -18.44 -22.33
CA SER A 219 3.31 -18.09 -23.03
C SER A 219 3.02 -16.59 -22.91
N ALA A 220 1.88 -16.18 -22.36
CA ALA A 220 1.53 -14.77 -22.12
C ALA A 220 1.95 -14.27 -20.72
N SER A 221 2.77 -15.01 -19.97
CA SER A 221 3.18 -14.61 -18.61
C SER A 221 4.63 -14.17 -18.55
N VAL A 222 4.89 -13.08 -17.84
CA VAL A 222 6.23 -12.54 -17.56
C VAL A 222 6.44 -12.52 -16.05
N ALA A 223 7.56 -13.07 -15.60
CA ALA A 223 8.01 -12.96 -14.21
C ALA A 223 9.44 -12.42 -14.14
N PHE A 224 9.70 -11.57 -13.14
CA PHE A 224 11.00 -10.97 -12.90
C PHE A 224 11.12 -10.48 -11.45
N THR A 225 12.31 -10.06 -11.04
CA THR A 225 12.54 -9.51 -9.70
C THR A 225 12.91 -8.02 -9.76
N PHE A 226 12.08 -7.19 -9.14
CA PHE A 226 12.39 -5.79 -8.87
C PHE A 226 13.16 -5.65 -7.55
N GLY A 227 14.49 -5.59 -7.64
CA GLY A 227 15.41 -5.39 -6.52
C GLY A 227 16.00 -3.98 -6.49
N ILE A 228 17.01 -3.76 -7.32
CA ILE A 228 17.64 -2.45 -7.51
C ILE A 228 16.88 -1.73 -8.63
N PRO A 229 16.42 -0.49 -8.42
CA PRO A 229 15.75 0.24 -9.49
C PRO A 229 16.70 0.66 -10.60
N HIS A 230 16.21 0.57 -11.83
CA HIS A 230 16.83 1.10 -13.04
C HIS A 230 16.33 2.52 -13.37
N SER A 231 15.21 2.94 -12.76
CA SER A 231 14.69 4.29 -12.88
C SER A 231 15.25 5.25 -11.82
N PHE A 232 15.18 6.55 -12.12
CA PHE A 232 15.49 7.59 -11.15
C PHE A 232 14.48 7.59 -10.00
N GLN A 233 14.98 7.57 -8.76
CA GLN A 233 14.15 7.41 -7.57
C GLN A 233 13.70 8.75 -6.95
N PRO A 234 12.41 8.97 -6.63
CA PRO A 234 11.91 10.23 -6.07
C PRO A 234 12.63 10.66 -4.80
N ARG A 235 13.00 9.69 -3.95
CA ARG A 235 13.79 9.92 -2.73
C ARG A 235 15.16 10.57 -2.97
N CYS A 236 15.73 10.41 -4.16
CA CYS A 236 17.02 11.00 -4.51
C CYS A 236 16.91 12.51 -4.78
N LYS A 237 15.73 13.06 -5.11
CA LYS A 237 15.57 14.52 -5.29
C LYS A 237 15.65 15.31 -3.99
N ARG A 238 15.20 14.72 -2.88
CA ARG A 238 15.11 15.39 -1.58
C ARG A 238 15.59 14.48 -0.45
N PRO A 239 16.88 14.09 -0.44
CA PRO A 239 17.41 13.07 0.46
C PRO A 239 17.21 13.42 1.95
N PHE A 240 17.33 14.70 2.31
CA PHE A 240 17.09 15.15 3.69
C PHE A 240 15.64 14.93 4.14
N VAL A 241 14.67 15.31 3.30
CA VAL A 241 13.23 15.14 3.57
C VAL A 241 12.90 13.66 3.69
N THR A 242 13.41 12.83 2.78
CA THR A 242 13.25 11.38 2.81
C THR A 242 13.85 10.77 4.08
N CYS A 243 15.06 11.17 4.47
CA CYS A 243 15.71 10.68 5.68
C CYS A 243 14.88 11.03 6.93
N MET A 244 14.39 12.27 7.02
CA MET A 244 13.53 12.70 8.12
C MET A 244 12.20 11.92 8.12
N ALA A 245 11.57 11.73 6.96
CA ALA A 245 10.35 10.92 6.83
C ALA A 245 10.58 9.49 7.33
N GLN A 246 11.69 8.85 6.96
CA GLN A 246 12.01 7.50 7.43
C GLN A 246 12.30 7.42 8.94
N ARG A 247 12.97 8.43 9.52
CA ARG A 247 13.15 8.51 10.98
C ARG A 247 11.79 8.59 11.69
N VAL A 248 10.88 9.41 11.18
CA VAL A 248 9.52 9.53 11.71
C VAL A 248 8.75 8.22 11.55
N ASN A 249 8.80 7.59 10.37
CA ASN A 249 8.16 6.30 10.11
C ASN A 249 8.65 5.21 11.07
N ARG A 250 9.96 5.17 11.35
CA ARG A 250 10.56 4.24 12.31
C ARG A 250 10.01 4.45 13.73
N ILE A 251 9.91 5.70 14.16
CA ILE A 251 9.33 6.05 15.47
C ILE A 251 7.86 5.64 15.51
N TYR A 252 7.08 5.93 14.47
CA TYR A 252 5.67 5.57 14.42
C TYR A 252 5.44 4.07 14.39
N CYS A 253 6.26 3.28 13.69
CA CYS A 253 6.18 1.83 13.72
C CYS A 253 6.46 1.30 15.15
N ARG A 254 7.47 1.86 15.85
CA ARG A 254 7.74 1.50 17.26
C ARG A 254 6.58 1.84 18.19
N ILE A 255 5.98 3.03 18.03
CA ILE A 255 4.81 3.46 18.82
C ILE A 255 3.62 2.54 18.53
N PHE A 256 3.33 2.29 17.24
CA PHE A 256 2.29 1.39 16.79
C PHE A 256 2.45 0.02 17.45
N ASN A 257 3.60 -0.64 17.26
CA ASN A 257 3.88 -1.97 17.83
C ASN A 257 3.81 -1.99 19.36
N LYS A 258 4.22 -0.91 20.05
CA LYS A 258 4.15 -0.82 21.50
C LYS A 258 2.70 -0.74 21.99
N ILE A 259 1.87 0.06 21.31
CA ILE A 259 0.45 0.23 21.65
C ILE A 259 -0.32 -1.05 21.34
N THR A 260 -0.05 -1.67 20.18
CA THR A 260 -0.77 -2.83 19.65
C THR A 260 -0.18 -4.17 20.06
N ARG A 261 0.87 -4.19 20.90
CA ARG A 261 1.55 -5.37 21.47
C ARG A 261 0.63 -6.52 21.92
N PRO A 262 -0.59 -6.30 22.46
CA PRO A 262 -1.48 -7.40 22.82
C PRO A 262 -1.93 -8.31 21.66
N PHE A 263 -1.67 -7.89 20.41
CA PHE A 263 -2.13 -8.56 19.19
C PHE A 263 -1.00 -8.75 18.18
N ALA A 264 -1.01 -9.90 17.52
CA ALA A 264 -0.03 -10.26 16.48
C ALA A 264 -0.57 -9.99 15.05
N GLY A 265 -1.88 -10.13 14.84
CA GLY A 265 -2.50 -9.93 13.54
C GLY A 265 -2.74 -8.44 13.24
N CYS A 266 -2.48 -8.01 12.00
CA CYS A 266 -2.65 -6.62 11.58
C CYS A 266 -4.10 -6.15 11.77
N TYR A 267 -5.07 -7.04 11.57
CA TYR A 267 -6.51 -6.76 11.75
C TYR A 267 -6.81 -6.34 13.18
N GLU A 268 -6.39 -7.17 14.12
CA GLU A 268 -6.61 -6.93 15.54
C GLU A 268 -5.86 -5.69 16.01
N GLN A 269 -4.66 -5.44 15.49
CA GLN A 269 -3.89 -4.24 15.79
C GLN A 269 -4.61 -2.97 15.32
N ILE A 270 -5.18 -2.96 14.12
CA ILE A 270 -5.93 -1.81 13.59
C ILE A 270 -7.25 -1.64 14.33
N LEU A 271 -8.01 -2.72 14.55
CA LEU A 271 -9.26 -2.69 15.31
C LEU A 271 -9.03 -2.21 16.75
N TYR A 272 -7.92 -2.62 17.36
CA TYR A 272 -7.52 -2.15 18.68
C TYR A 272 -7.29 -0.64 18.67
N LEU A 273 -6.57 -0.09 17.70
CA LEU A 273 -6.39 1.35 17.59
C LEU A 273 -7.72 2.08 17.35
N TYR A 274 -8.60 1.51 16.53
CA TYR A 274 -9.93 2.06 16.28
C TYR A 274 -10.75 2.18 17.57
N PHE A 275 -10.81 1.12 18.39
CA PHE A 275 -11.54 1.14 19.65
C PHE A 275 -10.82 1.92 20.75
N TYR A 276 -9.49 1.96 20.74
CA TYR A 276 -8.69 2.62 21.78
C TYR A 276 -8.64 4.15 21.58
N LEU A 277 -8.63 4.64 20.33
CA LEU A 277 -8.57 6.06 19.99
C LEU A 277 -9.72 6.47 19.04
N PRO A 278 -10.99 6.31 19.44
CA PRO A 278 -12.13 6.49 18.55
C PRO A 278 -12.28 7.94 18.06
N PHE A 279 -11.75 8.93 18.77
CA PHE A 279 -11.79 10.33 18.33
C PHE A 279 -10.81 10.59 17.17
N ALA A 280 -9.58 10.06 17.25
CA ALA A 280 -8.59 10.20 16.19
C ALA A 280 -9.06 9.51 14.91
N PHE A 281 -9.59 8.29 15.02
CA PHE A 281 -10.15 7.55 13.88
C PHE A 281 -11.39 8.25 13.31
N ARG A 282 -12.30 8.75 14.14
CA ARG A 282 -13.46 9.52 13.64
C ARG A 282 -13.05 10.81 12.93
N ARG A 283 -11.98 11.47 13.36
CA ARG A 283 -11.43 12.65 12.68
C ARG A 283 -10.78 12.28 11.34
N LEU A 284 -10.03 11.17 11.29
CA LEU A 284 -9.48 10.64 10.04
C LEU A 284 -10.58 10.25 9.04
N LEU A 285 -11.61 9.54 9.50
CA LEU A 285 -12.79 9.17 8.70
C LEU A 285 -13.64 10.38 8.30
N ARG A 286 -13.59 11.48 9.07
CA ARG A 286 -14.24 12.77 8.75
C ARG A 286 -13.41 13.65 7.82
N MET A 287 -12.13 13.36 7.59
CA MET A 287 -11.37 14.06 6.55
C MET A 287 -12.09 13.80 5.24
N LYS A 288 -12.69 14.87 4.72
CA LYS A 288 -13.87 14.88 3.85
C LYS A 288 -13.80 13.79 2.79
N ARG A 289 -14.88 13.00 2.73
CA ARG A 289 -15.25 12.25 1.53
C ARG A 289 -15.01 13.15 0.31
N HIS A 290 -14.07 12.77 -0.55
CA HIS A 290 -13.83 13.57 -1.75
C HIS A 290 -15.11 13.55 -2.60
N LYS A 291 -15.49 14.67 -3.23
CA LYS A 291 -16.73 14.75 -4.03
C LYS A 291 -16.79 13.70 -5.16
N THR A 292 -15.64 13.15 -5.56
CA THR A 292 -15.50 12.07 -6.55
C THR A 292 -15.53 10.65 -5.97
N GLN A 293 -15.68 10.46 -4.65
CA GLN A 293 -15.96 9.15 -4.04
C GLN A 293 -17.40 8.73 -4.35
N LYS A 294 -17.65 8.32 -5.60
CA LYS A 294 -18.91 7.72 -6.02
C LYS A 294 -18.88 6.24 -5.65
N PHE A 295 -19.57 5.89 -4.57
CA PHE A 295 -19.85 4.48 -4.27
C PHE A 295 -20.99 4.00 -5.17
N HIS A 296 -20.74 2.97 -5.97
CA HIS A 296 -21.84 2.16 -6.47
C HIS A 296 -22.39 1.36 -5.27
N ARG A 297 -23.49 1.84 -4.69
CA ARG A 297 -24.28 0.99 -3.80
C ARG A 297 -24.70 -0.24 -4.60
N CYS A 298 -24.24 -1.43 -4.22
CA CYS A 298 -24.94 -2.65 -4.60
C CYS A 298 -26.41 -2.48 -4.18
N ARG A 299 -27.29 -2.34 -5.17
CA ARG A 299 -28.71 -2.60 -4.95
C ARG A 299 -28.79 -4.09 -4.58
N ARG A 300 -29.26 -4.34 -3.35
CA ARG A 300 -29.78 -5.66 -2.98
C ARG A 300 -30.95 -6.01 -3.89
#